data_AF-A0A0M3I6J7-F1
#
_entry.id   AF-A0A0M3I6J7-F1
#
_cell.length_a   1.000
_cell.length_b   1.000
_cell.length_c   1.000
_cell.angle_alpha   90.00
_cell.angle_beta   90.00
_cell.angle_gamma   90.00
#
_symmetry.space_group_name_H-M   'P 1'
#
loop_
_entity.id
_entity.type
_entity.pdbx_description
1 polymer ?
#
loop_
_entity_poly.entity_id
_entity_poly.type
_entity_poly.pdbx_seq_one_letter_code
_entity_poly.pdbx_strand_id
1 'polypeptide(L)'
;MPQRLTYRRRLCYNTRSNKTRVSKTPGGRLVFLYRKKLGSVPRCGDTGVKLKGIKPARPRQLSKMTKRLKKVSRTYGGCLSAAAVRERIIRAFLIEEQKIVARVLKAKKNAEKK
;
A
#
# COMPACT_ATOMS: atom_id res chain seq x y z
N MET A 1 12.09 -46.17 2.08
CA MET A 1 10.79 -45.46 1.85
C MET A 1 10.94 -43.99 2.22
N PRO A 2 10.45 -43.04 1.41
CA PRO A 2 10.50 -41.62 1.77
C PRO A 2 9.63 -41.34 3.00
N GLN A 3 10.10 -40.46 3.89
CA GLN A 3 9.38 -40.08 5.10
C GLN A 3 8.07 -39.35 4.76
N ARG A 4 6.92 -39.94 5.14
CA ARG A 4 5.61 -39.29 5.02
C ARG A 4 5.36 -38.32 6.17
N LEU A 5 4.54 -37.30 5.94
CA LEU A 5 4.22 -36.25 6.92
C LEU A 5 2.72 -36.15 7.14
N THR A 6 2.34 -35.79 8.37
CA THR A 6 0.96 -35.50 8.77
C THR A 6 0.83 -34.04 9.21
N TYR A 7 -0.33 -33.44 8.95
CA TYR A 7 -0.61 -32.10 9.47
C TYR A 7 -0.59 -32.11 11.00
N ARG A 8 -0.06 -31.05 11.61
CA ARG A 8 0.08 -30.90 13.07
C ARG A 8 -1.08 -30.13 13.72
N ARG A 9 -1.99 -29.57 12.92
CA ARG A 9 -3.20 -28.87 13.36
C ARG A 9 -4.41 -29.77 13.11
N ARG A 10 -5.50 -29.50 13.83
CA ARG A 10 -6.79 -30.19 13.64
C ARG A 10 -7.37 -30.06 12.23
N LEU A 11 -7.04 -28.99 11.50
CA LEU A 11 -7.48 -28.77 10.12
C LEU A 11 -6.75 -29.70 9.13
N CYS A 12 -7.48 -30.64 8.55
CA CYS A 12 -6.99 -31.64 7.59
C CYS A 12 -6.98 -31.16 6.12
N TYR A 13 -7.75 -30.11 5.78
CA TYR A 13 -7.92 -29.66 4.39
C TYR A 13 -6.82 -28.70 3.90
N ASN A 14 -6.58 -28.70 2.58
CA ASN A 14 -5.61 -27.83 1.89
C ASN A 14 -6.18 -26.44 1.58
N THR A 15 -6.48 -25.65 2.61
CA THR A 15 -7.02 -24.29 2.44
C THR A 15 -5.91 -23.22 2.38
N ARG A 16 -6.27 -22.00 1.96
CA ARG A 16 -5.33 -20.85 1.91
C ARG A 16 -4.72 -20.48 3.27
N SER A 17 -5.36 -20.83 4.39
CA SER A 17 -4.85 -20.60 5.76
C SER A 17 -3.98 -21.76 6.27
N ASN A 18 -4.03 -22.93 5.63
CA ASN A 18 -3.33 -24.14 6.06
C ASN A 18 -2.09 -24.47 5.22
N LYS A 19 -1.56 -23.51 4.45
CA LYS A 19 -0.36 -23.74 3.64
C LYS A 19 0.87 -24.00 4.53
N THR A 20 1.62 -25.04 4.20
CA THR A 20 2.79 -25.49 4.95
C THR A 20 4.08 -25.35 4.14
N ARG A 21 5.23 -25.43 4.83
CA ARG A 21 6.56 -25.65 4.26
C ARG A 21 7.19 -26.83 5.00
N VAL A 22 7.78 -27.77 4.27
CA VAL A 22 8.57 -28.86 4.87
C VAL A 22 9.93 -28.30 5.28
N SER A 23 10.36 -28.58 6.51
CA SER A 23 11.66 -28.20 7.04
C SER A 23 12.31 -29.41 7.71
N LYS A 24 13.63 -29.58 7.52
CA LYS A 24 14.42 -30.53 8.30
C LYS A 24 14.77 -29.87 9.64
N THR A 25 14.50 -30.55 10.74
CA THR A 25 14.90 -30.10 12.08
C THR A 25 16.35 -30.49 12.36
N PRO A 26 17.02 -29.87 13.37
CA PRO A 26 18.36 -30.28 13.79
C PRO A 26 18.47 -31.77 14.10
N GLY A 27 17.43 -32.38 14.70
CA GLY A 27 17.35 -33.82 14.94
C GLY A 27 17.04 -34.68 13.70
N GLY A 28 17.22 -34.15 12.49
CA GLY A 28 17.11 -34.88 11.23
C GLY A 28 15.69 -35.18 10.74
N ARG A 29 14.64 -34.87 11.52
CA ARG A 29 13.24 -35.16 11.19
C ARG A 29 12.68 -34.11 10.22
N LEU A 30 11.88 -34.56 9.25
CA LEU A 30 11.09 -33.67 8.40
C LEU A 30 9.81 -33.27 9.13
N VAL A 31 9.49 -31.98 9.18
CA VAL A 31 8.29 -31.45 9.84
C VAL A 31 7.62 -30.35 9.01
N PHE A 32 6.30 -30.20 9.18
CA PHE A 32 5.58 -29.05 8.64
C PHE A 32 5.73 -27.81 9.53
N LEU A 33 6.11 -26.69 8.91
CA LEU A 33 5.95 -25.35 9.45
C LEU A 33 4.79 -24.64 8.74
N TYR A 34 3.88 -24.05 9.52
CA TYR A 34 2.73 -23.32 8.97
C TYR A 34 3.12 -21.93 8.50
N ARG A 35 2.84 -21.64 7.24
CA ARG A 35 3.12 -20.33 6.64
C ARG A 35 1.99 -19.37 7.00
N LYS A 36 2.35 -18.15 7.38
CA LYS A 36 1.38 -17.05 7.51
C LYS A 36 1.05 -16.50 6.12
N LYS A 37 -0.17 -15.99 5.95
CA LYS A 37 -0.55 -15.26 4.73
C LYS A 37 0.34 -14.01 4.59
N LEU A 38 0.80 -13.75 3.38
CA LEU A 38 1.58 -12.55 3.06
C LEU A 38 0.71 -11.30 3.22
N GLY A 39 1.35 -10.20 3.64
CA GLY A 39 0.73 -8.87 3.62
C GLY A 39 0.74 -8.29 2.21
N SER A 40 -0.23 -7.42 1.90
CA SER A 40 -0.26 -6.65 0.66
C SER A 40 0.45 -5.32 0.85
N VAL A 41 1.11 -4.84 -0.21
CA VAL A 41 1.64 -3.47 -0.26
C VAL A 41 0.47 -2.51 -0.56
N PRO A 42 0.38 -1.35 0.12
CA PRO A 42 -0.61 -0.32 -0.21
C PRO A 42 -0.48 0.16 -1.66
N ARG A 43 -1.60 0.54 -2.28
CA ARG A 43 -1.66 1.09 -3.63
C ARG A 43 -2.05 2.55 -3.57
N CYS A 44 -1.60 3.33 -4.55
CA CYS A 44 -2.01 4.71 -4.74
C CYS A 44 -3.51 4.79 -5.03
N GLY A 45 -4.22 5.71 -4.38
CA GLY A 45 -5.64 5.96 -4.64
C GLY A 45 -5.93 6.39 -6.08
N ASP A 46 -5.09 7.28 -6.64
CA ASP A 46 -5.33 7.82 -7.99
C ASP A 46 -4.86 6.89 -9.10
N THR A 47 -3.61 6.42 -9.01
CA THR A 47 -2.97 5.68 -10.12
C THR A 47 -3.00 4.16 -9.97
N GLY A 48 -3.41 3.63 -8.81
CA GLY A 48 -3.38 2.19 -8.53
C GLY A 48 -1.99 1.57 -8.37
N VAL A 49 -0.91 2.35 -8.55
CA VAL A 49 0.48 1.88 -8.48
C VAL A 49 0.83 1.46 -7.05
N LYS A 50 1.61 0.39 -6.89
CA LYS A 50 2.12 -0.07 -5.58
C LYS A 50 3.05 1.00 -4.98
N LEU A 51 2.80 1.38 -3.74
CA LEU A 51 3.60 2.39 -3.05
C LEU A 51 4.97 1.84 -2.66
N LYS A 52 6.01 2.60 -3.01
CA LYS A 52 7.41 2.29 -2.64
C LYS A 52 7.71 2.79 -1.22
N GLY A 53 8.67 2.17 -0.56
CA GLY A 53 9.13 2.59 0.78
C GLY A 53 8.23 2.14 1.95
N ILE A 54 7.19 1.34 1.70
CA ILE A 54 6.32 0.78 2.75
C ILE A 54 6.53 -0.74 2.82
N LYS A 55 6.81 -1.26 4.02
CA LYS A 55 7.01 -2.70 4.21
C LYS A 55 5.65 -3.41 4.28
N PRO A 56 5.40 -4.44 3.43
CA PRO A 56 4.14 -5.18 3.46
C PRO A 56 4.01 -5.98 4.75
N ALA A 57 2.84 -5.89 5.39
CA ALA A 57 2.56 -6.59 6.65
C ALA A 57 1.08 -6.93 6.78
N ARG A 58 0.76 -7.91 7.64
CA ARG A 58 -0.64 -8.20 8.04
C ARG A 58 -1.13 -7.12 9.01
N PRO A 59 -2.45 -6.86 9.14
CA PRO A 59 -2.98 -5.78 9.98
C PRO A 59 -2.43 -5.78 11.42
N ARG A 60 -2.39 -6.95 12.07
CA ARG A 60 -1.84 -7.10 13.44
C ARG A 60 -0.33 -6.86 13.54
N GLN A 61 0.43 -7.10 12.47
CA GLN A 61 1.86 -6.77 12.43
C GLN A 61 2.05 -5.28 12.16
N LEU A 62 1.23 -4.71 11.28
CA LEU A 62 1.26 -3.29 10.91
C LEU A 62 1.01 -2.40 12.13
N SER A 63 0.09 -2.78 13.03
CA SER A 63 -0.12 -2.04 14.27
C SER A 63 1.13 -1.99 15.17
N LYS A 64 1.93 -3.06 15.19
CA LYS A 64 3.17 -3.18 15.98
C LYS A 64 4.40 -2.54 15.33
N MET A 65 4.36 -2.23 14.03
CA MET A 65 5.52 -1.70 13.31
C MET A 65 5.76 -0.22 13.63
N THR A 66 7.03 0.19 13.57
CA THR A 66 7.44 1.59 13.72
C THR A 66 6.92 2.47 12.58
N LYS A 67 6.77 3.78 12.83
CA LYS A 67 6.20 4.73 11.86
C LYS A 67 7.01 4.78 10.56
N ARG A 68 8.34 4.73 10.61
CA ARG A 68 9.25 4.80 9.44
C ARG A 68 8.95 3.71 8.40
N LEU A 69 8.56 2.51 8.83
CA LEU A 69 8.27 1.39 7.92
C LEU A 69 6.87 1.48 7.28
N LYS A 70 6.01 2.38 7.77
CA LYS A 70 4.60 2.53 7.37
C LYS A 70 4.34 3.74 6.48
N LYS A 71 5.18 4.76 6.52
CA LYS A 71 4.99 6.02 5.79
C LYS A 71 6.26 6.46 5.06
N VAL A 72 6.07 7.32 4.07
CA VAL A 72 7.15 8.06 3.40
C VAL A 72 7.12 9.51 3.88
N SER A 73 8.27 10.15 4.05
CA SER A 73 8.41 11.53 4.51
C SER A 73 8.12 12.56 3.39
N ARG A 74 6.86 12.68 3.00
CA ARG A 74 6.36 13.70 2.06
C ARG A 74 4.85 13.89 2.22
N THR A 75 4.28 14.91 1.56
CA THR A 75 2.82 15.12 1.49
C THR A 75 2.12 13.89 0.90
N TYR A 76 1.02 13.48 1.54
CA TYR A 76 0.29 12.24 1.22
C TYR A 76 1.16 10.96 1.18
N GLY A 77 2.30 10.96 1.88
CA GLY A 77 3.22 9.84 1.93
C GLY A 77 2.58 8.60 2.54
N GLY A 78 2.56 7.50 1.78
CA GLY A 78 1.90 6.27 2.19
C GLY A 78 0.45 6.11 1.72
N CYS A 79 -0.11 7.15 1.08
CA CYS A 79 -1.45 7.13 0.49
C CYS A 79 -1.39 7.30 -1.04
N LEU A 80 -0.61 8.26 -1.53
CA LEU A 80 -0.48 8.56 -2.95
C LEU A 80 0.92 8.23 -3.47
N SER A 81 1.05 8.12 -4.79
CA SER A 81 2.34 8.01 -5.48
C SER A 81 3.02 9.39 -5.64
N ALA A 82 4.31 9.43 -5.97
CA ALA A 82 5.02 10.69 -6.13
C ALA A 82 4.49 11.49 -7.33
N ALA A 83 4.21 10.80 -8.44
CA ALA A 83 3.62 11.38 -9.64
C ALA A 83 2.24 11.98 -9.36
N ALA A 84 1.34 11.23 -8.69
CA ALA A 84 -0.01 11.71 -8.36
C ALA A 84 0.02 12.96 -7.47
N VAL A 85 0.93 13.02 -6.49
CA VAL A 85 1.07 14.21 -5.64
C VAL A 85 1.57 15.41 -6.44
N ARG A 86 2.55 15.22 -7.33
CA ARG A 86 3.03 16.29 -8.21
C ARG A 86 1.90 16.83 -9.09
N GLU A 87 1.14 15.95 -9.72
CA GLU A 87 0.02 16.33 -10.58
C GLU A 87 -1.06 17.08 -9.80
N ARG A 88 -1.41 16.63 -8.59
CA ARG A 88 -2.36 17.35 -7.72
C ARG A 88 -1.90 18.76 -7.37
N ILE A 89 -0.61 18.93 -7.05
CA ILE A 89 -0.04 20.25 -6.72
C ILE A 89 -0.13 21.17 -7.94
N ILE A 90 0.34 20.72 -9.10
CA ILE A 90 0.32 21.51 -10.34
C ILE A 90 -1.11 21.85 -10.74
N ARG A 91 -2.01 20.87 -10.71
CA ARG A 91 -3.42 21.07 -11.06
C ARG A 91 -4.11 22.06 -10.14
N ALA A 92 -3.88 21.96 -8.82
CA ALA A 92 -4.44 22.90 -7.86
C ALA A 92 -3.96 24.33 -8.11
N PHE A 93 -2.66 24.50 -8.36
CA PHE A 93 -2.08 25.80 -8.68
C PHE A 93 -2.69 26.39 -9.97
N LEU A 94 -2.67 25.65 -11.08
CA LEU A 94 -3.17 26.14 -12.37
C LEU A 94 -4.66 26.49 -12.33
N ILE A 95 -5.47 25.70 -11.62
CA ILE A 95 -6.90 25.99 -11.47
C ILE A 95 -7.14 27.29 -10.69
N GLU A 96 -6.38 27.54 -9.63
CA GLU A 96 -6.50 28.80 -8.89
C GLU A 96 -6.04 30.00 -9.71
N GLU A 97 -4.93 29.90 -10.43
CA GLU A 97 -4.48 30.95 -11.36
C GLU A 97 -5.53 31.26 -12.43
N GLN A 98 -6.10 30.21 -13.05
CA GLN A 98 -7.16 30.37 -14.04
C GLN A 98 -8.41 31.04 -13.46
N LYS A 99 -8.80 30.72 -12.21
CA LYS A 99 -9.92 31.37 -11.51
C LYS A 99 -9.67 32.85 -11.28
N ILE A 100 -8.45 33.23 -10.89
CA ILE A 100 -8.07 34.63 -10.69
C ILE A 100 -8.15 35.40 -12.01
N VAL A 101 -7.56 34.86 -13.08
CA VAL A 101 -7.61 35.46 -14.42
C VAL A 101 -9.06 35.64 -14.88
N ALA A 102 -9.89 34.61 -14.74
CA ALA A 102 -11.30 34.68 -15.10
C ALA A 102 -12.06 35.77 -14.31
N ARG A 103 -11.76 35.94 -13.02
CA ARG A 103 -12.36 36.97 -12.17
C ARG A 103 -11.94 38.38 -12.62
N VAL A 104 -10.67 38.59 -12.92
CA VAL A 104 -10.14 39.88 -13.39
C VAL A 104 -10.72 40.25 -14.76
N LEU A 105 -10.77 39.31 -15.71
CA LEU A 105 -11.36 39.55 -17.03
C LEU A 105 -12.85 39.88 -16.93
N LYS A 106 -13.59 39.21 -16.03
CA LYS A 106 -15.01 39.52 -15.77
C LYS A 106 -15.18 40.92 -15.17
N ALA A 107 -14.32 41.32 -14.23
CA ALA A 107 -14.35 42.65 -13.63
C ALA A 107 -14.06 43.76 -14.66
N LYS A 108 -13.05 43.57 -15.53
CA LYS A 108 -12.74 44.51 -16.62
C LYS A 108 -13.90 44.68 -17.60
N LYS A 109 -14.50 43.58 -18.08
CA LYS A 109 -15.67 43.61 -18.97
C LYS A 109 -16.88 44.33 -18.35
N ASN A 110 -17.06 44.22 -17.04
CA ASN A 110 -18.13 44.92 -16.34
C ASN A 110 -17.85 46.42 -16.18
N ALA A 111 -16.58 46.82 -16.08
CA ALA A 111 -16.18 48.22 -16.03
C ALA A 111 -16.33 48.92 -17.39
N GLU A 112 -16.01 48.24 -18.51
CA GLU A 112 -16.15 48.76 -19.88
C GLU A 112 -17.60 48.90 -20.35
N LYS A 113 -18.53 48.12 -19.76
CA LYS A 113 -19.98 48.22 -20.06
C LYS A 113 -20.69 49.34 -19.31
N LYS A 114 -20.01 49.98 -18.35
CA LYS A 114 -20.51 51.10 -17.57
C LYS A 114 -20.05 52.40 -18.20
#